data_AF-A0A8S2B6Q0-F1
#
_entry.id   AF-A0A8S2B6Q0-F1
#
_cell.length_a   1.000
_cell.length_b   1.000
_cell.length_c   1.000
_cell.angle_alpha   90.00
_cell.angle_beta   90.00
_cell.angle_gamma   90.00
#
_symmetry.space_group_name_H-M   'P 1'
#
loop_
_entity.id
_entity.type
_entity.pdbx_description
1 polymer ?
#
loop_
_entity_poly.entity_id
_entity_poly.type
_entity_poly.pdbx_seq_one_letter_code
_entity_poly.pdbx_strand_id
1 'polypeptide(L)'
;MPSNLFEYYAWDYRLLKRFARHHSTGEIIPEKLVNSLQGARNMFAATEMQRQVFYALIDQMIFGEQPEPARDMSQLVYELKREHTSWNHVDGTHWHIRFSHLLNYGAGYYSYIYAKCFASTIWQSICEEDQREVFQTWRS
;
A
#
# COMPACT_ATOMS: atom_id res chain seq x y z
N MET A 1 3.83 -9.33 2.45
CA MET A 1 4.47 -8.89 3.72
C MET A 1 5.94 -8.48 3.49
N PRO A 2 6.88 -9.32 2.98
CA PRO A 2 8.30 -8.93 2.90
C PRO A 2 8.55 -7.65 2.08
N SER A 3 7.86 -7.51 0.94
CA SER A 3 7.92 -6.31 0.11
C SER A 3 7.54 -5.02 0.87
N ASN A 4 6.49 -5.07 1.69
CA ASN A 4 6.01 -3.90 2.44
C ASN A 4 6.99 -3.52 3.56
N LEU A 5 7.68 -4.50 4.15
CA LEU A 5 8.75 -4.24 5.10
C LEU A 5 9.96 -3.59 4.42
N PHE A 6 10.36 -4.08 3.24
CA PHE A 6 11.46 -3.48 2.48
C PHE A 6 11.17 -2.06 2.00
N GLU A 7 9.90 -1.67 1.82
CA GLU A 7 9.54 -0.28 1.55
C GLU A 7 10.01 0.65 2.67
N TYR A 8 9.97 0.27 3.95
CA TYR A 8 10.47 1.12 5.04
C TYR A 8 11.98 1.37 4.90
N TYR A 9 12.75 0.32 4.60
CA TYR A 9 14.19 0.43 4.34
C TYR A 9 14.51 1.35 3.16
N ALA A 10 13.70 1.32 2.10
CA ALA A 10 13.89 2.19 0.93
C ALA A 10 13.80 3.69 1.26
N TRP A 11 13.20 4.06 2.40
CA TRP A 11 13.08 5.44 2.87
C TRP A 11 13.97 5.76 4.07
N ASP A 12 14.75 4.80 4.58
CA ASP A 12 15.57 5.01 5.77
C ASP A 12 16.92 5.65 5.41
N TYR A 13 17.20 6.82 5.99
CA TYR A 13 18.46 7.54 5.77
C TYR A 13 19.70 6.69 6.07
N ARG A 14 19.65 5.84 7.10
CA ARG A 14 20.77 4.96 7.50
C ARG A 14 21.15 4.00 6.39
N LEU A 15 20.18 3.54 5.60
CA LEU A 15 20.41 2.69 4.43
C LEU A 15 20.74 3.53 3.19
N LEU A 16 19.95 4.56 2.90
CA LEU A 16 20.12 5.42 1.72
C LEU A 16 21.52 6.03 1.67
N LYS A 17 22.08 6.51 2.79
CA LYS A 17 23.42 7.10 2.83
C LYS A 17 24.55 6.14 2.44
N ARG A 18 24.29 4.83 2.38
CA ARG A 18 25.30 3.82 1.98
C ARG A 18 25.51 3.78 0.48
N PHE A 19 24.49 4.10 -0.32
CA PHE A 19 24.55 3.96 -1.79
C PHE A 19 24.05 5.19 -2.56
N ALA A 20 23.15 6.00 -2.01
CA ALA A 20 22.62 7.18 -2.67
C ALA A 20 23.69 8.29 -2.69
N ARG A 21 24.13 8.63 -3.91
CA ARG A 21 25.18 9.61 -4.19
C ARG A 21 24.71 10.53 -5.32
N HIS A 22 25.03 11.81 -5.23
CA HIS A 22 24.79 12.75 -6.32
C HIS A 22 25.63 12.33 -7.54
N HIS A 23 25.00 12.28 -8.73
CA HIS A 23 25.63 11.67 -9.90
C HIS A 23 26.92 12.37 -10.35
N SER A 24 27.00 13.70 -10.25
CA SER A 24 28.20 14.47 -10.64
C SER A 24 29.21 14.67 -9.49
N THR A 25 28.76 15.11 -8.32
CA THR A 25 29.65 15.44 -7.17
C THR A 25 30.03 14.24 -6.32
N GLY A 26 29.31 13.13 -6.39
CA GLY A 26 29.52 11.97 -5.52
C GLY A 26 29.12 12.23 -4.06
N GLU A 27 28.47 13.35 -3.74
CA GLU A 27 28.06 13.66 -2.38
C GLU A 27 26.96 12.71 -1.90
N ILE A 28 26.99 12.38 -0.60
CA ILE A 28 25.96 11.55 0.04
C ILE A 28 24.62 12.31 0.02
N ILE A 29 23.51 11.58 -0.16
CA ILE A 29 22.17 12.16 -0.03
C ILE A 29 22.03 12.94 1.30
N PRO A 30 21.59 14.21 1.30
CA PRO A 30 21.41 14.95 2.54
C PRO A 30 20.27 14.39 3.39
N GLU A 31 20.49 14.24 4.70
CA GLU A 31 19.47 13.75 5.64
C GLU A 31 18.21 14.61 5.64
N LYS A 32 18.37 15.94 5.55
CA LYS A 32 17.24 16.89 5.45
C LYS A 32 16.34 16.60 4.23
N LEU A 33 16.93 16.17 3.11
CA LEU A 33 16.16 15.79 1.92
C LEU A 33 15.36 14.51 2.18
N VAL A 34 15.98 13.49 2.79
CA VAL A 34 15.29 12.24 3.15
C VAL A 34 14.12 12.51 4.10
N ASN A 35 14.32 13.34 5.13
CA ASN A 35 13.25 13.71 6.07
C ASN A 35 12.10 14.45 5.36
N SER A 36 12.42 15.31 4.38
CA SER A 36 11.39 16.01 3.58
C SER A 36 10.60 15.05 2.70
N LEU A 37 11.26 14.06 2.09
CA LEU A 37 10.61 13.01 1.28
C LEU A 37 9.69 12.13 2.13
N GLN A 38 10.13 11.74 3.33
CA GLN A 38 9.30 11.00 4.29
C GLN A 38 8.07 11.80 4.72
N GLY A 39 8.23 13.10 4.99
CA GLY A 39 7.11 14.00 5.30
C GLY A 39 6.10 14.06 4.15
N ALA A 40 6.57 14.22 2.91
CA ALA A 40 5.71 14.25 1.73
C ALA A 40 4.94 12.93 1.52
N ARG A 41 5.58 11.78 1.75
CA ARG A 41 4.94 10.46 1.66
C ARG A 41 3.74 10.33 2.60
N ASN A 42 3.85 10.86 3.81
CA ASN A 42 2.82 10.69 4.85
C ASN A 42 1.63 11.65 4.67
N MET A 43 1.75 12.66 3.81
CA MET A 43 0.73 13.69 3.60
C MET A 43 -0.64 13.14 3.16
N PHE A 44 -0.67 12.05 2.38
CA PHE A 44 -1.91 11.44 1.87
C PHE A 44 -2.12 10.00 2.35
N ALA A 45 -1.50 9.61 3.47
CA ALA A 45 -1.57 8.24 3.97
C ALA A 45 -3.02 7.76 4.21
N ALA A 46 -3.88 8.65 4.71
CA ALA A 46 -5.30 8.34 4.94
C ALA A 46 -6.06 8.08 3.63
N THR A 47 -5.88 8.93 2.62
CA THR A 47 -6.51 8.78 1.29
C THR A 47 -6.03 7.51 0.60
N GLU A 48 -4.74 7.20 0.69
CA GLU A 48 -4.18 5.96 0.15
C GLU A 48 -4.77 4.74 0.86
N MET A 49 -4.89 4.78 2.20
CA MET A 49 -5.50 3.69 2.97
C MET A 49 -6.97 3.50 2.61
N GLN A 50 -7.74 4.59 2.50
CA GLN A 50 -9.14 4.55 2.08
C GLN A 50 -9.29 3.87 0.71
N ARG A 51 -8.38 4.15 -0.23
CA ARG A 51 -8.37 3.50 -1.55
C ARG A 51 -8.12 1.99 -1.45
N GLN A 52 -7.17 1.55 -0.62
CA GLN A 52 -6.90 0.12 -0.40
C GLN A 52 -8.10 -0.59 0.23
N VAL A 53 -8.76 0.04 1.20
CA VAL A 53 -9.99 -0.48 1.82
C VAL A 53 -11.10 -0.61 0.76
N PHE A 54 -11.31 0.41 -0.06
CA PHE A 54 -12.29 0.37 -1.14
C PHE A 54 -12.03 -0.79 -2.12
N TYR A 55 -10.78 -1.04 -2.49
CA TYR A 55 -10.41 -2.17 -3.36
C TYR A 55 -10.69 -3.52 -2.70
N ALA A 56 -10.38 -3.65 -1.40
CA ALA A 56 -10.69 -4.86 -0.64
C ALA A 56 -12.21 -5.09 -0.51
N LEU A 57 -12.99 -4.02 -0.29
CA LEU A 57 -14.46 -4.10 -0.24
C LEU A 57 -15.03 -4.58 -1.57
N ILE A 58 -14.59 -4.01 -2.70
CA ILE A 58 -15.02 -4.48 -4.02
C ILE A 58 -14.69 -5.96 -4.17
N ASP A 59 -13.43 -6.34 -3.96
CA ASP A 59 -12.99 -7.74 -4.08
C ASP A 59 -13.86 -8.71 -3.26
N GLN A 60 -14.12 -8.40 -1.98
CA GLN A 60 -14.98 -9.23 -1.14
C GLN A 60 -16.44 -9.25 -1.59
N MET A 61 -16.98 -8.13 -2.06
CA MET A 61 -18.38 -8.07 -2.53
C MET A 61 -18.57 -8.79 -3.87
N ILE A 62 -17.55 -8.83 -4.72
CA ILE A 62 -17.58 -9.54 -6.01
C ILE A 62 -17.46 -11.06 -5.82
N PHE A 63 -16.59 -11.50 -4.92
CA PHE A 63 -16.31 -12.93 -4.70
C PHE A 63 -17.06 -13.54 -3.50
N GLY A 64 -17.80 -12.73 -2.74
CA GLY A 64 -18.68 -13.17 -1.68
C GLY A 64 -20.01 -13.72 -2.20
N GLU A 65 -20.98 -13.87 -1.29
CA GLU A 65 -22.31 -14.36 -1.61
C GLU A 65 -23.01 -13.43 -2.62
N GLN A 66 -23.44 -14.00 -3.75
CA GLN A 66 -24.12 -13.27 -4.80
C GLN A 66 -25.63 -13.47 -4.70
N PRO A 67 -26.43 -12.40 -4.80
CA PRO A 67 -27.88 -12.51 -4.83
C PRO A 67 -28.35 -13.11 -6.17
N GLU A 68 -29.54 -13.70 -6.15
CA GLU A 68 -30.28 -14.07 -7.35
C GLU A 68 -31.51 -13.15 -7.51
N PRO A 69 -31.62 -12.37 -8.61
CA PRO A 69 -30.72 -12.33 -9.76
C PRO A 69 -29.38 -11.63 -9.45
N ALA A 70 -28.37 -11.94 -10.27
CA ALA A 70 -27.04 -11.36 -10.16
C ALA A 70 -27.04 -9.81 -10.12
N ARG A 71 -26.16 -9.25 -9.29
CA ARG A 71 -26.03 -7.80 -9.10
C ARG A 71 -25.36 -7.12 -10.30
N ASP A 72 -25.77 -5.89 -10.62
CA ASP A 72 -25.00 -5.03 -11.51
C ASP A 72 -23.71 -4.57 -10.81
N MET A 73 -22.58 -5.06 -11.31
CA MET A 73 -21.25 -4.80 -10.75
C MET A 73 -20.82 -3.33 -10.87
N SER A 74 -21.27 -2.64 -11.91
CA SER A 74 -20.99 -1.21 -12.08
C SER A 74 -21.72 -0.40 -11.04
N GLN A 75 -22.99 -0.72 -10.81
CA GLN A 75 -23.81 -0.09 -9.78
C GLN A 75 -23.26 -0.38 -8.37
N LEU A 76 -22.86 -1.61 -8.09
CA LEU A 76 -22.20 -1.98 -6.82
C LEU A 76 -20.94 -1.13 -6.56
N VAL A 77 -20.06 -1.03 -7.55
CA VAL A 77 -18.81 -0.26 -7.44
C VAL A 77 -19.09 1.23 -7.26
N TYR A 78 -20.11 1.77 -7.94
CA TYR A 78 -20.58 3.14 -7.74
C TYR A 78 -21.03 3.38 -6.30
N GLU A 79 -21.87 2.50 -5.76
CA GLU A 79 -22.40 2.60 -4.40
C GLU A 79 -21.31 2.53 -3.33
N LEU A 80 -20.43 1.53 -3.43
CA LEU A 80 -19.29 1.37 -2.51
C LEU A 80 -18.38 2.60 -2.55
N LYS A 81 -18.16 3.18 -3.74
CA LYS A 81 -17.31 4.36 -3.89
C LYS A 81 -17.94 5.57 -3.20
N ARG A 82 -19.24 5.78 -3.41
CA ARG A 82 -20.01 6.86 -2.79
C ARG A 82 -20.03 6.75 -1.26
N GLU A 83 -20.17 5.53 -0.74
CA GLU A 83 -20.30 5.30 0.71
C GLU A 83 -18.95 5.34 1.44
N HIS A 84 -17.90 4.78 0.85
CA HIS A 84 -16.64 4.53 1.56
C HIS A 84 -15.46 5.40 1.12
N THR A 85 -15.62 6.24 0.09
CA THR A 85 -14.53 7.11 -0.39
C THR A 85 -14.88 8.59 -0.33
N SER A 86 -13.85 9.44 -0.23
CA SER A 86 -14.02 10.91 -0.21
C SER A 86 -14.12 11.53 -1.61
N TRP A 87 -14.06 10.73 -2.68
CA TRP A 87 -14.03 11.20 -4.06
C TRP A 87 -15.14 10.57 -4.91
N ASN A 88 -15.72 11.38 -5.80
CA ASN A 88 -16.89 10.97 -6.56
C ASN A 88 -16.59 9.93 -7.65
N HIS A 89 -17.60 9.13 -7.97
CA HIS A 89 -17.62 8.35 -9.20
C HIS A 89 -17.68 9.28 -10.42
N VAL A 90 -17.13 8.81 -11.55
CA VAL A 90 -17.18 9.53 -12.83
C VAL A 90 -18.09 8.72 -13.75
N ASP A 91 -19.21 9.31 -14.16
CA ASP A 91 -20.21 8.63 -14.97
C ASP A 91 -19.63 8.11 -16.29
N GLY A 92 -20.16 6.98 -16.74
CA GLY A 92 -19.67 6.28 -17.94
C GLY A 92 -18.35 5.53 -17.73
N THR A 93 -17.86 5.40 -16.48
CA THR A 93 -16.65 4.62 -16.19
C THR A 93 -16.94 3.30 -15.49
N HIS A 94 -16.23 2.26 -15.92
CA HIS A 94 -16.29 0.92 -15.33
C HIS A 94 -14.93 0.54 -14.75
N TRP A 95 -14.52 1.25 -13.70
CA TRP A 95 -13.17 1.14 -13.13
C TRP A 95 -12.77 -0.30 -12.76
N HIS A 96 -13.71 -1.08 -12.23
CA HIS A 96 -13.47 -2.45 -11.78
C HIS A 96 -13.02 -3.38 -12.92
N ILE A 97 -13.38 -3.11 -14.18
CA ILE A 97 -12.95 -3.89 -15.34
C ILE A 97 -11.43 -3.76 -15.57
N ARG A 98 -10.82 -2.66 -15.13
CA ARG A 98 -9.36 -2.45 -15.19
C ARG A 98 -8.63 -3.01 -13.98
N PHE A 99 -9.35 -3.49 -12.98
CA PHE A 99 -8.76 -3.96 -11.74
C PHE A 99 -8.31 -5.41 -11.87
N SER A 100 -7.15 -5.61 -12.50
CA SER A 100 -6.60 -6.93 -12.83
C SER A 100 -6.37 -7.86 -11.64
N HIS A 101 -6.29 -7.33 -10.41
CA HIS A 101 -6.13 -8.15 -9.21
C HIS A 101 -7.35 -9.05 -8.96
N LEU A 102 -8.53 -8.67 -9.45
CA LEU A 102 -9.73 -9.52 -9.37
C LEU A 102 -9.54 -10.84 -10.13
N LEU A 103 -8.70 -10.89 -11.17
CA LEU A 103 -8.55 -12.09 -12.01
C LEU A 103 -7.65 -13.16 -11.38
N ASN A 104 -6.54 -12.75 -10.78
CA ASN A 104 -5.51 -13.68 -10.28
C ASN A 104 -5.53 -13.82 -8.75
N TYR A 105 -6.12 -12.85 -8.05
CA TYR A 105 -6.08 -12.71 -6.59
C TYR A 105 -7.47 -12.41 -6.00
N GLY A 106 -8.52 -12.81 -6.72
CA GLY A 106 -9.90 -12.64 -6.26
C GLY A 106 -10.13 -13.19 -4.86
N ALA A 107 -10.95 -12.49 -4.08
CA ALA A 107 -11.23 -12.75 -2.66
C ALA A 107 -10.03 -12.57 -1.70
N GLY A 108 -8.87 -12.13 -2.20
CA GLY A 108 -7.64 -12.01 -1.41
C GLY A 108 -7.10 -10.60 -1.23
N TYR A 109 -7.74 -9.56 -1.78
CA TYR A 109 -7.12 -8.23 -1.85
C TYR A 109 -6.87 -7.59 -0.47
N TYR A 110 -7.71 -7.90 0.51
CA TYR A 110 -7.55 -7.45 1.90
C TYR A 110 -6.18 -7.82 2.51
N SER A 111 -5.53 -8.87 2.00
CA SER A 111 -4.20 -9.31 2.45
C SER A 111 -3.12 -8.24 2.27
N TYR A 112 -3.26 -7.30 1.33
CA TYR A 112 -2.34 -6.16 1.18
C TYR A 112 -2.40 -5.22 2.39
N ILE A 113 -3.59 -4.98 2.95
CA ILE A 113 -3.76 -4.13 4.13
C ILE A 113 -3.15 -4.81 5.36
N TYR A 114 -3.42 -6.10 5.55
CA TYR A 114 -2.78 -6.87 6.62
C TYR A 114 -1.26 -6.90 6.48
N ALA A 115 -0.74 -7.12 5.27
CA ALA A 115 0.69 -7.11 5.02
C ALA A 115 1.34 -5.77 5.39
N LYS A 116 0.67 -4.63 5.13
CA LYS A 116 1.11 -3.30 5.57
C LYS A 116 1.10 -3.16 7.09
N CYS A 117 0.03 -3.63 7.74
CA CYS A 117 -0.08 -3.61 9.19
C CYS A 117 1.07 -4.39 9.86
N PHE A 118 1.27 -5.65 9.46
CA PHE A 118 2.37 -6.47 9.99
C PHE A 118 3.75 -5.87 9.70
N ALA A 119 3.97 -5.35 8.50
CA ALA A 119 5.23 -4.68 8.16
C ALA A 119 5.47 -3.45 9.05
N SER A 120 4.44 -2.65 9.32
CA SER A 120 4.54 -1.50 10.22
C SER A 120 4.87 -1.93 11.65
N THR A 121 4.20 -2.96 12.16
CA THR A 121 4.46 -3.49 13.50
C THR A 121 5.91 -3.98 13.62
N ILE A 122 6.37 -4.82 12.69
CA ILE A 122 7.74 -5.33 12.67
C ILE A 122 8.75 -4.19 12.60
N TRP A 123 8.49 -3.20 11.74
CA TRP A 123 9.37 -2.05 11.61
C TRP A 123 9.53 -1.30 12.94
N GLN A 124 8.41 -0.97 13.58
CA GLN A 124 8.40 -0.22 14.84
C GLN A 124 8.97 -1.01 16.02
N SER A 125 8.72 -2.32 16.07
CA SER A 125 9.14 -3.14 17.21
C SER A 125 10.59 -3.63 17.13
N ILE A 126 11.17 -3.74 15.94
CA ILE A 126 12.48 -4.40 15.71
C ILE A 126 13.42 -3.50 14.91
N CYS A 127 13.00 -3.01 13.73
CA CYS A 127 13.90 -2.36 12.78
C CYS A 127 14.24 -0.89 13.09
N GLU A 128 13.39 -0.21 13.86
CA GLU A 128 13.57 1.21 14.16
C GLU A 128 14.85 1.45 14.97
N GLU A 129 15.14 0.57 15.94
CA GLU A 129 16.33 0.63 16.79
C GLU A 129 17.56 -0.05 16.15
N ASP A 130 17.44 -1.28 15.64
CA ASP A 130 18.54 -1.98 14.94
C ASP A 130 18.14 -2.55 13.57
N GLN A 131 18.67 -1.94 12.50
CA GLN A 131 18.47 -2.39 11.12
C GLN A 131 19.06 -3.79 10.82
N ARG A 132 19.90 -4.34 11.69
CA ARG A 132 20.62 -5.61 11.45
C ARG A 132 19.87 -6.84 11.96
N GLU A 133 18.98 -6.69 12.94
CA GLU A 133 18.26 -7.83 13.53
C GLU A 133 17.44 -8.57 12.48
N VAL A 134 16.65 -7.86 11.67
CA VAL A 134 15.79 -8.52 10.67
C VAL A 134 16.57 -9.30 9.62
N PHE A 135 17.71 -8.80 9.14
CA PHE A 135 18.49 -9.56 8.16
C PHE A 135 19.19 -10.79 8.75
N GLN A 136 19.39 -10.82 10.07
CA GLN A 136 19.97 -11.97 10.77
C GLN A 136 18.90 -13.00 11.13
N THR A 137 17.73 -12.57 11.63
CA THR A 137 16.62 -13.46 12.00
C THR A 137 15.99 -14.15 10.79
N TRP A 138 15.98 -13.52 9.61
CA TRP A 138 15.43 -14.13 8.38
C TRP A 138 16.37 -15.14 7.70
N ARG A 139 17.63 -15.26 8.17
CA ARG A 139 18.62 -16.21 7.62
C ARG A 139 18.77 -17.49 8.45
N SER A 140 18.16 -17.56 9.63
CA SER A 140 18.08 -18.74 10.49
C SER A 140 16.76 -19.48 10.29
#